data_AF-A0A1F6Q793-F1
#
_entry.id   AF-A0A1F6Q793-F1
#
_cell.length_a   1.000
_cell.length_b   1.000
_cell.length_c   1.000
_cell.angle_alpha   90.00
_cell.angle_beta   90.00
_cell.angle_gamma   90.00
#
_symmetry.space_group_name_H-M   'P 1'
#
loop_
_entity.id
_entity.type
_entity.pdbx_description
1 polymer ?
#
loop_
_entity_poly.entity_id
_entity_poly.type
_entity_poly.pdbx_seq_one_letter_code
_entity_poly.pdbx_strand_id
1 'polypeptide(L)'
;MDKNFRMYKKYRVKDIIFRFKMDLNPVTNEMDYHIWIRHLVEPETVINAFFNVDKERYNEKHKRFEVYSEKYNLIIYYFYLKEKEIIIISAFQGV
;
A
#
# COMPACT_ATOMS: atom_id res chain seq x y z
N MET A 1 -6.33 20.14 13.96
CA MET A 1 -6.65 18.84 13.32
C MET A 1 -6.10 18.89 11.89
N ASP A 2 -5.02 18.15 11.62
CA ASP A 2 -4.33 18.17 10.32
C ASP A 2 -5.23 17.76 9.16
N LYS A 3 -5.32 18.64 8.16
CA LYS A 3 -6.18 18.51 6.96
C LYS A 3 -5.77 17.38 6.01
N ASN A 4 -4.68 16.65 6.27
CA ASN A 4 -4.05 15.73 5.30
C ASN A 4 -4.45 14.24 5.43
N PHE A 5 -5.31 13.86 6.38
CA PHE A 5 -5.72 12.45 6.54
C PHE A 5 -7.02 12.05 5.81
N ARG A 6 -7.70 12.99 5.13
CA ARG A 6 -8.94 12.69 4.37
C ARG A 6 -8.72 11.86 3.11
N MET A 7 -7.47 11.64 2.70
CA MET A 7 -7.11 10.94 1.48
C MET A 7 -6.62 9.51 1.74
N TYR A 8 -7.06 8.84 2.81
CA TYR A 8 -6.69 7.44 3.07
C TYR A 8 -7.90 6.58 3.43
N LYS A 9 -8.03 5.44 2.77
CA LYS A 9 -8.98 4.39 3.15
C LYS A 9 -8.27 3.31 3.96
N LYS A 10 -8.92 2.86 5.04
CA LYS A 10 -8.34 1.92 5.99
C LYS A 10 -8.95 0.53 5.82
N TYR A 11 -8.12 -0.48 5.97
CA TYR A 11 -8.52 -1.87 6.07
C TYR A 11 -7.94 -2.46 7.34
N ARG A 12 -8.76 -3.14 8.13
CA ARG A 12 -8.28 -3.91 9.28
C ARG A 12 -8.31 -5.37 8.89
N VAL A 13 -7.15 -6.03 8.98
CA VAL A 13 -7.02 -7.47 8.75
C VAL A 13 -6.22 -8.04 9.90
N LYS A 14 -6.85 -8.94 10.66
CA LYS A 14 -6.36 -9.38 11.98
C LYS A 14 -6.08 -8.15 12.85
N ASP A 15 -4.87 -8.05 13.38
CA ASP A 15 -4.44 -6.96 14.25
C ASP A 15 -3.82 -5.78 13.50
N ILE A 16 -3.67 -5.86 12.17
CA ILE A 16 -2.96 -4.87 11.37
C ILE A 16 -3.96 -3.95 10.68
N ILE A 17 -3.69 -2.63 10.72
CA ILE A 17 -4.42 -1.61 9.98
C ILE A 17 -3.60 -1.19 8.78
N PHE A 18 -4.11 -1.44 7.59
CA PHE A 18 -3.56 -0.98 6.32
C PHE A 18 -4.22 0.33 5.92
N ARG A 19 -3.44 1.33 5.55
CA ARG A 19 -3.92 2.59 4.98
C ARG A 19 -3.47 2.71 3.54
N PHE A 20 -4.42 2.89 2.64
CA PHE A 20 -4.17 3.14 1.23
C PHE A 20 -4.49 4.58 0.90
N LYS A 21 -3.58 5.25 0.21
CA LYS A 21 -3.82 6.60 -0.30
C LYS A 21 -4.93 6.57 -1.36
N MET A 22 -5.82 7.54 -1.30
CA MET A 22 -6.87 7.80 -2.28
C MET A 22 -6.46 9.02 -3.09
N ASP A 23 -6.61 8.95 -4.42
CA ASP A 23 -6.40 10.04 -5.36
C ASP A 23 -7.69 10.26 -6.16
N LEU A 24 -7.86 11.47 -6.70
CA LEU A 24 -8.95 11.73 -7.65
C LEU A 24 -8.65 11.01 -8.98
N ASN A 25 -9.52 10.10 -9.38
CA ASN A 25 -9.43 9.42 -10.67
C ASN A 25 -9.80 10.42 -11.78
N PRO A 26 -8.89 10.73 -12.72
CA PRO A 26 -9.15 11.74 -13.75
C PRO A 26 -10.16 11.31 -14.81
N VAL A 27 -10.49 10.01 -14.88
CA VAL A 27 -11.44 9.46 -15.85
C VAL A 27 -12.86 9.48 -15.29
N THR A 28 -13.05 9.04 -14.05
CA THR A 28 -14.38 8.96 -13.41
C THR A 28 -14.73 10.19 -12.58
N ASN A 29 -13.74 11.02 -12.24
CA ASN A 29 -13.85 12.14 -11.32
C ASN A 29 -14.30 11.74 -9.89
N GLU A 30 -13.99 10.50 -9.50
CA GLU A 30 -14.26 9.95 -8.17
C GLU A 30 -12.96 9.63 -7.42
N MET A 31 -13.03 9.56 -6.09
CA MET A 31 -11.87 9.16 -5.29
C MET A 31 -11.64 7.65 -5.39
N ASP A 32 -10.45 7.26 -5.82
CA ASP A 32 -10.07 5.87 -6.02
C ASP A 32 -8.65 5.62 -5.47
N TYR A 33 -8.22 4.36 -5.36
CA TYR A 33 -6.93 4.02 -4.76
C TYR A 33 -5.79 4.52 -5.64
N HIS A 34 -4.81 5.19 -5.03
CA HIS A 34 -3.59 5.65 -5.72
C HIS A 34 -2.91 4.51 -6.49
N ILE A 35 -2.79 3.34 -5.85
CA ILE A 35 -2.18 2.14 -6.44
C ILE A 35 -3.00 1.55 -7.60
N TRP A 36 -4.32 1.70 -7.58
CA TRP A 36 -5.18 1.26 -8.67
C TRP A 36 -5.03 2.20 -9.86
N ILE A 37 -5.22 3.51 -9.63
CA ILE A 37 -5.11 4.53 -10.68
C ILE A 37 -3.74 4.51 -11.38
N ARG A 38 -2.66 4.28 -10.62
CA ARG A 38 -1.28 4.39 -11.14
C ARG A 38 -0.68 3.07 -11.62
N HIS A 39 -1.07 1.96 -11.02
CA HIS A 39 -0.38 0.69 -11.19
C HIS A 39 -1.33 -0.49 -11.46
N LEU A 40 -2.65 -0.26 -11.53
CA LEU A 40 -3.67 -1.29 -11.72
C LEU A 40 -3.57 -2.42 -10.68
N VAL A 41 -3.21 -2.07 -9.44
CA VAL A 41 -3.12 -3.01 -8.32
C VAL A 41 -4.23 -2.72 -7.32
N GLU A 42 -5.02 -3.75 -6.99
CA GLU A 42 -6.08 -3.65 -5.99
C GLU A 42 -5.54 -3.76 -4.55
N PRO A 43 -6.15 -3.04 -3.58
CA PRO A 43 -5.75 -3.13 -2.17
C PRO A 43 -5.76 -4.55 -1.59
N GLU A 44 -6.72 -5.37 -1.99
CA GLU A 44 -6.86 -6.75 -1.50
C GLU A 44 -5.67 -7.62 -1.93
N THR A 45 -5.24 -7.46 -3.19
CA THR A 45 -4.03 -8.10 -3.71
C THR A 45 -2.79 -7.67 -2.94
N VAL A 46 -2.65 -6.38 -2.61
CA VAL A 46 -1.54 -5.88 -1.77
C VAL A 46 -1.56 -6.53 -0.38
N ILE A 47 -2.72 -6.57 0.27
CA ILE A 47 -2.86 -7.17 1.61
C ILE A 47 -2.49 -8.66 1.55
N ASN A 48 -3.00 -9.38 0.56
CA ASN A 48 -2.70 -10.79 0.40
C ASN A 48 -1.21 -11.05 0.14
N ALA A 49 -0.60 -10.26 -0.74
CA ALA A 49 0.83 -10.31 -1.01
C ALA A 49 1.68 -9.97 0.22
N PHE A 50 1.25 -9.00 1.03
CA PHE A 50 1.90 -8.64 2.31
C PHE A 50 1.88 -9.78 3.33
N PHE A 51 0.90 -10.68 3.29
CA PHE A 51 0.90 -11.88 4.14
C PHE A 51 1.61 -13.08 3.51
N ASN A 52 2.05 -12.98 2.25
CA ASN A 52 2.78 -14.02 1.51
C ASN A 52 4.13 -13.47 1.02
N VAL A 53 4.91 -12.89 1.93
CA VAL A 53 6.18 -12.24 1.61
C VAL A 53 7.30 -13.25 1.50
N ASP A 54 8.08 -13.11 0.43
CA ASP A 54 9.29 -13.91 0.19
C ASP A 54 10.55 -13.13 0.57
N LYS A 55 10.56 -11.81 0.33
CA LYS A 55 11.69 -10.93 0.64
C LYS A 55 11.20 -9.60 1.21
N GLU A 56 11.82 -9.16 2.29
CA GLU A 56 11.61 -7.84 2.90
C GLU A 56 12.96 -7.16 3.14
N ARG A 57 13.04 -5.86 2.85
CA ARG A 57 14.18 -5.03 3.23
C ARG A 57 13.74 -3.63 3.63
N TYR A 58 14.49 -3.03 4.55
CA TYR A 58 14.36 -1.61 4.84
C TYR A 58 15.30 -0.79 3.95
N ASN A 59 14.76 0.21 3.25
CA ASN A 59 15.51 1.15 2.44
C ASN A 59 15.79 2.43 3.25
N GLU A 60 17.00 2.56 3.78
CA GLU A 60 17.38 3.69 4.64
C GLU A 60 17.28 5.05 3.93
N LYS A 61 17.69 5.11 2.65
CA LYS A 61 17.67 6.33 1.85
C LYS A 61 16.25 6.89 1.72
N HIS A 62 15.26 6.01 1.56
CA HIS A 62 13.86 6.38 1.38
C HIS A 62 13.01 6.22 2.65
N LYS A 63 13.62 5.76 3.76
CA LYS A 63 12.97 5.50 5.06
C LYS A 63 11.68 4.69 4.95
N ARG A 64 11.71 3.60 4.20
CA ARG A 64 10.55 2.74 3.93
C ARG A 64 10.95 1.27 3.83
N PHE A 65 9.99 0.38 4.02
CA PHE A 65 10.12 -1.03 3.73
C PHE A 65 9.77 -1.30 2.26
N GLU A 66 10.50 -2.24 1.68
CA GLU A 66 10.30 -2.75 0.33
C GLU A 66 10.17 -4.27 0.42
N VAL A 67 9.03 -4.77 -0.04
CA VAL A 67 8.65 -6.18 0.05
C VAL A 67 8.40 -6.73 -1.34
N TYR A 68 8.78 -7.99 -1.55
CA TYR A 68 8.43 -8.76 -2.73
C TYR A 68 7.67 -10.04 -2.34
N SER A 69 6.59 -10.31 -3.07
CA SER A 69 5.84 -11.55 -3.03
C SER A 69 5.87 -12.20 -4.42
N GLU A 70 6.51 -13.36 -4.53
CA GLU A 70 6.64 -14.15 -5.76
C GLU A 70 5.28 -14.71 -6.17
N LYS A 71 4.50 -15.22 -5.20
CA LYS A 71 3.16 -15.77 -5.44
C LYS A 71 2.21 -14.80 -6.14
N TYR A 72 2.29 -13.51 -5.78
CA TYR A 72 1.45 -12.46 -6.38
C TYR A 72 2.19 -11.63 -7.42
N ASN A 73 3.46 -11.97 -7.69
CA ASN A 73 4.40 -11.18 -8.46
C ASN A 73 4.29 -9.67 -8.15
N LEU A 74 4.40 -9.30 -6.87
CA LEU A 74 4.10 -7.94 -6.41
C LEU A 74 5.23 -7.36 -5.58
N ILE A 75 5.62 -6.13 -5.89
CA ILE A 75 6.51 -5.31 -5.06
C ILE A 75 5.66 -4.30 -4.29
N ILE A 76 5.83 -4.24 -2.97
CA ILE A 76 5.06 -3.40 -2.06
C ILE A 76 6.01 -2.45 -1.33
N TYR A 77 5.70 -1.16 -1.36
CA TYR A 77 6.39 -0.13 -0.60
C TYR A 77 5.50 0.40 0.51
N TYR A 78 5.96 0.33 1.75
CA TYR A 78 5.18 0.76 2.92
C TYR A 78 6.06 1.29 4.06
N PHE A 79 5.44 1.90 5.06
CA PHE A 79 6.08 2.18 6.34
C PHE A 79 5.10 2.00 7.49
N TYR A 80 5.63 1.76 8.69
CA TYR A 80 4.85 1.73 9.91
C TYR A 80 4.59 3.16 10.39
N LEU A 81 3.32 3.51 10.54
CA LEU A 81 2.90 4.73 11.27
C LEU A 81 2.94 4.48 12.78
N LYS A 82 2.55 3.27 13.19
CA LYS A 82 2.62 2.71 14.55
C LYS A 82 2.87 1.21 14.42
N GLU A 83 3.17 0.54 15.53
CA GLU A 83 3.51 -0.90 15.58
C GLU A 83 2.56 -1.81 14.76
N LYS A 84 1.26 -1.50 14.73
CA LYS A 84 0.23 -2.28 14.01
C LYS A 84 -0.51 -1.48 12.94
N GLU A 85 0.03 -0.36 12.50
CA GLU A 85 -0.60 0.51 11.53
C GLU A 85 0.38 0.85 10.41
N ILE A 86 0.10 0.33 9.21
CA ILE A 86 0.96 0.49 8.05
C ILE A 86 0.31 1.41 7.02
N ILE A 87 1.14 2.24 6.40
CA ILE A 87 0.76 3.06 5.25
C ILE A 87 1.38 2.42 4.01
N ILE A 88 0.52 1.99 3.09
CA ILE A 88 0.94 1.56 1.76
C ILE A 88 1.25 2.81 0.95
N ILE A 89 2.51 2.97 0.58
CA ILE A 89 2.98 4.07 -0.28
C ILE A 89 2.60 3.77 -1.72
N SER A 90 3.01 2.59 -2.21
CA SER A 90 2.71 2.12 -3.56
C SER A 90 2.86 0.60 -3.65
N ALA A 91 2.31 0.00 -4.70
CA ALA A 91 2.53 -1.38 -5.08
C ALA A 91 2.47 -1.52 -6.61
N PHE A 92 3.30 -2.37 -7.19
CA PHE A 92 3.37 -2.61 -8.63
C PHE A 92 3.80 -4.05 -8.92
N GLN A 93 3.50 -4.52 -10.12
CA GLN A 93 3.89 -5.85 -10.58
C GLN A 93 5.42 -6.00 -10.60
N GLY A 94 5.92 -7.13 -10.14
CA GLY A 94 7.32 -7.53 -10.28
C GLY A 94 7.66 -7.78 -11.74
N VAL A 95 8.89 -7.43 -12.12
CA VAL A 95 9.46 -7.68 -13.46
C VAL A 95 10.20 -9.00 -13.45
#